data_AF-A0A525BV84-F1
#
_entry.id   AF-A0A525BV84-F1
#
_cell.length_a   1.000
_cell.length_b   1.000
_cell.length_c   1.000
_cell.angle_alpha   90.00
_cell.angle_beta   90.00
_cell.angle_gamma   90.00
#
_symmetry.space_group_name_H-M   'P 1'
#
loop_
_entity.id
_entity.type
_entity.pdbx_description
1 polymer ?
#
loop_
_entity_poly.entity_id
_entity_poly.type
_entity_poly.pdbx_seq_one_letter_code
_entity_poly.pdbx_strand_id
1 'polypeptide(L)'
;MIDYRSLIKNLQSENIFRYFCGFAGLSLLFALDIFIITEAMLIWGNYLVMALISACSLILLAFATNTVLRTNRVLRKKIRQGIYPAREFTGIASLILAAILFIFPGCITNTIGFLIMLPPFRSITGNLLVKTKKTQLQETYEYLKIQEFSRG
;
A
#
# COMPACT_ATOMS: atom_id res chain seq x y z
N MET A 1 1.48 24.45 14.96
CA MET A 1 0.13 25.04 14.86
C MET A 1 -0.53 24.48 13.62
N ILE A 2 -1.59 23.69 13.77
CA ILE A 2 -2.28 23.04 12.64
C ILE A 2 -3.11 24.11 11.94
N ASP A 3 -2.85 24.34 10.65
CA ASP A 3 -3.48 25.39 9.87
C ASP A 3 -4.90 24.97 9.44
N TYR A 4 -5.89 25.35 10.25
CA TYR A 4 -7.32 25.02 10.05
C TYR A 4 -7.84 25.50 8.68
N ARG A 5 -7.22 26.51 8.07
CA ARG A 5 -7.61 27.05 6.76
C ARG A 5 -7.36 26.06 5.62
N SER A 6 -6.32 25.23 5.74
CA SER A 6 -5.98 24.19 4.75
C SER A 6 -6.94 23.00 4.84
N LEU A 7 -7.39 22.65 6.05
CA LEU A 7 -8.41 21.61 6.26
C LEU A 7 -9.77 21.99 5.67
N ILE A 8 -10.21 23.24 5.86
CA ILE A 8 -11.50 23.73 5.34
C ILE A 8 -11.47 23.86 3.80
N LYS A 9 -10.33 24.25 3.22
CA LYS A 9 -10.16 24.34 1.75
C LYS A 9 -10.20 22.97 1.07
N ASN A 10 -9.71 21.92 1.74
CA ASN A 10 -9.80 20.55 1.22
C ASN A 10 -11.20 19.93 1.39
N LEU A 11 -12.06 20.57 2.19
CA LEU A 11 -13.46 20.22 2.46
C LEU A 11 -14.45 21.00 1.56
N GLN A 12 -14.01 21.41 0.36
CA GLN A 12 -14.94 21.90 -0.67
C GLN A 12 -15.72 20.72 -1.29
N SER A 13 -17.00 20.95 -1.63
CA SER A 13 -18.01 19.96 -2.08
C SER A 13 -17.51 18.99 -3.16
N GLU A 14 -16.63 19.45 -4.05
CA GLU A 14 -16.08 18.66 -5.16
C GLU A 14 -15.13 17.53 -4.69
N ASN A 15 -14.29 17.78 -3.68
CA ASN A 15 -13.40 16.75 -3.13
C ASN A 15 -14.14 15.79 -2.19
N ILE A 16 -15.16 16.27 -1.46
CA ILE A 16 -16.00 15.43 -0.60
C ILE A 16 -16.66 14.33 -1.41
N PHE A 17 -17.23 14.69 -2.57
CA PHE A 17 -17.83 13.71 -3.48
C PHE A 17 -16.81 12.67 -3.96
N ARG A 18 -15.57 13.09 -4.27
CA ARG A 18 -14.51 12.16 -4.69
C ARG A 18 -14.09 11.19 -3.57
N TYR A 19 -13.97 11.66 -2.34
CA TYR A 19 -13.69 10.79 -1.18
C TYR A 19 -14.84 9.83 -0.91
N PHE A 20 -16.08 10.32 -1.02
CA PHE A 20 -17.28 9.49 -0.87
C PHE A 20 -17.36 8.39 -1.94
N CYS A 21 -17.16 8.73 -3.22
CA CYS A 21 -17.09 7.75 -4.30
C CYS A 21 -15.94 6.75 -4.12
N GLY A 22 -14.76 7.21 -3.67
CA GLY A 22 -13.64 6.32 -3.39
C GLY A 22 -13.94 5.34 -2.26
N PHE A 23 -14.55 5.82 -1.18
CA PHE A 23 -14.98 4.98 -0.06
C PHE A 23 -16.07 3.99 -0.47
N ALA A 24 -17.07 4.45 -1.24
CA ALA A 24 -18.13 3.60 -1.77
C ALA A 24 -17.58 2.52 -2.70
N GLY A 25 -16.63 2.86 -3.58
CA GLY A 25 -15.96 1.89 -4.45
C GLY A 25 -15.15 0.85 -3.67
N LEU A 26 -14.43 1.27 -2.63
CA LEU A 26 -13.70 0.34 -1.75
C LEU A 26 -14.67 -0.58 -0.99
N SER A 27 -15.78 -0.04 -0.48
CA SER A 27 -16.81 -0.83 0.21
C SER A 27 -17.46 -1.86 -0.73
N LEU A 28 -17.75 -1.47 -1.98
CA LEU A 28 -18.32 -2.36 -2.98
C LEU A 28 -17.36 -3.51 -3.32
N LEU A 29 -16.06 -3.22 -3.41
CA LEU A 29 -15.02 -4.22 -3.64
C LEU A 29 -15.02 -5.29 -2.55
N PHE A 30 -15.08 -4.89 -1.27
CA PHE A 30 -15.19 -5.84 -0.16
C PHE A 30 -16.50 -6.64 -0.18
N ALA A 31 -17.62 -6.00 -0.53
CA ALA A 31 -18.90 -6.69 -0.64
C ALA A 31 -18.87 -7.78 -1.73
N LEU A 32 -18.22 -7.49 -2.86
CA LEU A 32 -18.06 -8.44 -3.96
C LEU A 32 -17.20 -9.64 -3.54
N ASP A 33 -16.14 -9.40 -2.76
CA ASP A 33 -15.34 -10.48 -2.20
C ASP A 33 -16.15 -11.39 -1.29
N ILE A 34 -16.93 -10.82 -0.37
CA ILE A 34 -17.80 -11.61 0.52
C ILE A 34 -18.76 -12.46 -0.31
N PHE A 35 -19.38 -11.88 -1.34
CA PHE A 35 -20.28 -12.61 -2.24
C PHE A 35 -19.60 -13.81 -2.90
N ILE A 36 -18.42 -13.62 -3.51
CA ILE A 36 -17.66 -14.72 -4.14
C ILE A 36 -17.29 -15.81 -3.12
N ILE A 37 -16.88 -15.40 -1.93
CA ILE A 37 -16.50 -16.34 -0.88
C ILE A 37 -17.69 -17.18 -0.45
N THR A 38 -18.86 -16.57 -0.24
CA THR A 38 -20.08 -17.29 0.14
C THR A 38 -20.52 -18.28 -0.93
N GLU A 39 -20.47 -17.90 -2.21
CA GLU A 39 -20.75 -18.83 -3.33
C GLU A 39 -19.74 -19.98 -3.37
N ALA A 40 -18.46 -19.70 -3.16
CA ALA A 40 -17.42 -20.73 -3.11
C ALA A 40 -17.61 -21.70 -1.92
N MET A 41 -18.03 -21.19 -0.76
CA MET A 41 -18.30 -21.99 0.44
C MET A 41 -19.41 -23.01 0.23
N LEU A 42 -20.47 -22.64 -0.51
CA LEU A 42 -21.57 -23.55 -0.84
C LEU A 42 -21.12 -24.73 -1.70
N ILE A 43 -20.14 -24.52 -2.58
CA ILE A 43 -19.68 -25.54 -3.54
C ILE A 43 -18.57 -26.43 -2.94
N TRP A 44 -17.59 -25.83 -2.25
CA TRP A 44 -16.37 -26.52 -1.79
C TRP A 44 -16.34 -26.79 -0.29
N GLY A 45 -17.30 -26.24 0.47
CA GLY A 45 -17.38 -26.34 1.92
C GLY A 45 -16.70 -25.20 2.66
N ASN A 46 -17.34 -24.75 3.75
CA ASN A 46 -16.96 -23.55 4.48
C ASN A 46 -15.50 -23.58 5.00
N TYR A 47 -15.09 -24.68 5.62
CA TYR A 47 -13.76 -24.79 6.24
C TYR A 47 -12.63 -24.77 5.22
N LEU A 48 -12.81 -25.44 4.07
CA LEU A 48 -11.80 -25.54 3.03
C LEU A 48 -11.56 -24.18 2.36
N VAL A 49 -12.64 -23.47 2.03
CA VAL A 49 -12.56 -22.13 1.41
C VAL A 49 -11.92 -21.12 2.36
N MET A 50 -12.33 -21.10 3.63
CA MET A 50 -11.70 -20.22 4.62
C MET A 50 -10.21 -20.52 4.81
N ALA A 51 -9.84 -21.79 4.89
CA ALA A 51 -8.43 -22.19 5.02
C ALA A 51 -7.62 -21.76 3.79
N LEU A 52 -8.13 -21.97 2.57
CA LEU A 52 -7.44 -21.59 1.34
C LEU A 52 -7.24 -20.08 1.21
N ILE A 53 -8.29 -19.30 1.44
CA ILE A 53 -8.23 -17.84 1.27
C ILE A 53 -7.33 -17.21 2.32
N SER A 54 -7.45 -17.64 3.58
CA SER A 54 -6.57 -17.17 4.65
C SER A 54 -5.11 -17.58 4.40
N ALA A 55 -4.84 -18.81 4.00
CA ALA A 55 -3.50 -19.25 3.63
C ALA A 55 -2.93 -18.42 2.46
N CYS A 56 -3.73 -18.17 1.41
CA CYS A 56 -3.33 -17.37 0.27
C CYS A 56 -2.97 -15.93 0.68
N SER A 57 -3.82 -15.28 1.49
CA SER A 57 -3.56 -13.95 2.05
C SER A 57 -2.28 -13.91 2.89
N LEU A 58 -2.05 -14.91 3.76
CA LEU A 58 -0.83 -14.99 4.57
C LEU A 58 0.42 -15.13 3.71
N ILE A 59 0.37 -15.96 2.66
CA ILE A 59 1.49 -16.14 1.71
C ILE A 59 1.77 -14.82 0.96
N LEU A 60 0.73 -14.15 0.48
CA LEU A 60 0.85 -12.85 -0.20
C LEU A 60 1.43 -11.77 0.72
N LEU A 61 0.98 -11.71 1.97
CA LEU A 61 1.48 -10.79 2.97
C LEU A 61 2.95 -11.08 3.31
N ALA A 62 3.33 -12.34 3.46
CA ALA A 62 4.73 -12.75 3.67
C ALA A 62 5.60 -12.38 2.47
N PHE A 63 5.09 -12.51 1.25
CA PHE A 63 5.80 -12.08 0.05
C PHE A 63 5.97 -10.56 -0.02
N ALA A 64 4.92 -9.80 0.30
CA ALA A 64 4.95 -8.34 0.32
C ALA A 64 5.96 -7.82 1.34
N THR A 65 5.94 -8.34 2.57
CA THR A 65 6.88 -7.95 3.64
C THR A 65 8.33 -8.27 3.26
N ASN A 66 8.60 -9.45 2.70
CA ASN A 66 9.92 -9.79 2.16
C ASN A 66 10.39 -8.82 1.07
N THR A 67 9.48 -8.41 0.19
CA THR A 67 9.78 -7.43 -0.87
C THR A 67 10.04 -6.03 -0.30
N VAL A 68 9.34 -5.63 0.77
CA VAL A 68 9.60 -4.38 1.51
C VAL A 68 11.00 -4.42 2.10
N LEU A 69 11.36 -5.50 2.81
CA LEU A 69 12.67 -5.65 3.44
C LEU A 69 13.81 -5.59 2.41
N ARG A 70 13.66 -6.27 1.27
CA ARG A 70 14.64 -6.20 0.16
C ARG A 70 14.77 -4.78 -0.40
N THR A 71 13.65 -4.11 -0.65
CA THR A 71 13.65 -2.73 -1.16
C THR A 71 14.29 -1.77 -0.15
N ASN A 72 14.03 -1.96 1.14
CA ASN A 72 14.60 -1.13 2.20
C ASN A 72 16.13 -1.29 2.31
N ARG A 73 16.67 -2.49 2.08
CA ARG A 73 18.13 -2.69 2.00
C ARG A 73 18.74 -1.90 0.84
N VAL A 74 18.10 -1.92 -0.32
CA VAL A 74 18.55 -1.14 -1.51
C VAL A 74 18.45 0.36 -1.24
N LEU A 75 17.36 0.81 -0.60
CA LEU A 75 17.15 2.19 -0.16
C LEU A 75 18.32 2.66 0.71
N ARG A 76 18.64 1.92 1.78
CA ARG A 76 19.75 2.24 2.70
C ARG A 76 21.10 2.27 1.98
N LYS A 77 21.36 1.33 1.07
CA LYS A 77 22.59 1.31 0.27
C LYS A 77 22.73 2.58 -0.58
N LYS A 78 21.66 3.04 -1.22
CA LYS A 78 21.66 4.29 -2.01
C LYS A 78 21.86 5.54 -1.15
N ILE A 79 21.26 5.56 0.04
CA ILE A 79 21.43 6.66 1.01
C ILE A 79 22.89 6.78 1.45
N ARG A 80 23.55 5.65 1.75
CA ARG A 80 25.00 5.63 2.08
C ARG A 80 25.88 6.14 0.94
N GLN A 81 25.46 5.91 -0.31
CA GLN A 81 26.15 6.43 -1.50
C GLN A 81 25.84 7.91 -1.78
N GLY A 82 25.01 8.56 -0.96
CA GLY A 82 24.58 9.95 -1.17
C GLY A 82 23.59 10.15 -2.31
N ILE A 83 23.01 9.08 -2.84
CA ILE A 83 22.07 9.11 -3.97
C ILE A 83 20.64 9.19 -3.44
N TYR A 84 19.86 10.18 -3.89
CA TYR A 84 18.45 10.34 -3.52
C TYR A 84 17.57 9.21 -4.11
N PRO A 85 16.98 8.32 -3.27
CA PRO A 85 16.34 7.09 -3.75
C PRO A 85 14.81 7.25 -3.91
N ALA A 86 14.39 8.15 -4.78
CA ALA A 86 12.97 8.49 -5.00
C ALA A 86 12.11 7.26 -5.37
N ARG A 87 12.65 6.37 -6.20
CA ARG A 87 11.95 5.18 -6.72
C ARG A 87 11.72 4.13 -5.66
N GLU A 88 12.65 3.99 -4.72
CA GLU A 88 12.55 3.02 -3.64
C GLU A 88 11.51 3.48 -2.61
N PHE A 89 11.40 4.78 -2.34
CA PHE A 89 10.34 5.33 -1.49
C PHE A 89 8.94 5.10 -2.06
N THR A 90 8.71 5.44 -3.34
CA THR A 90 7.43 5.19 -4.01
C THR A 90 7.12 3.70 -4.06
N GLY A 91 8.14 2.88 -4.26
CA GLY A 91 8.04 1.44 -4.20
C GLY A 91 7.64 0.91 -2.83
N ILE A 92 8.22 1.40 -1.74
CA ILE A 92 7.89 0.93 -0.39
C ILE A 92 6.45 1.35 -0.04
N ALA A 93 6.03 2.57 -0.41
CA ALA A 93 4.67 3.05 -0.17
C ALA A 93 3.60 2.17 -0.83
N SER A 94 3.81 1.79 -2.09
CA SER A 94 2.90 0.91 -2.83
C SER A 94 2.87 -0.52 -2.27
N LEU A 95 4.01 -1.06 -1.83
CA LEU A 95 4.05 -2.35 -1.15
C LEU A 95 3.28 -2.35 0.18
N ILE A 96 3.40 -1.29 0.97
CA ILE A 96 2.66 -1.16 2.23
C ILE A 96 1.16 -1.11 1.92
N LEU A 97 0.76 -0.37 0.89
CA LEU A 97 -0.65 -0.35 0.47
C LEU A 97 -1.16 -1.73 0.05
N ALA A 98 -0.38 -2.50 -0.72
CA ALA A 98 -0.72 -3.87 -1.08
C ALA A 98 -0.83 -4.78 0.16
N ALA A 99 0.10 -4.65 1.12
CA ALA A 99 0.07 -5.40 2.37
C ALA A 99 -1.19 -5.08 3.20
N ILE A 100 -1.63 -3.82 3.24
CA ILE A 100 -2.87 -3.41 3.91
C ILE A 100 -4.08 -4.09 3.26
N LEU A 101 -4.12 -4.20 1.93
CA LEU A 101 -5.18 -4.93 1.22
C LEU A 101 -5.19 -6.41 1.61
N PHE A 102 -4.02 -7.05 1.68
CA PHE A 102 -3.93 -8.48 2.03
C PHE A 102 -4.41 -8.82 3.44
N ILE A 103 -4.49 -7.85 4.36
CA ILE A 103 -5.05 -8.07 5.72
C ILE A 103 -6.50 -8.54 5.63
N PHE A 104 -7.23 -8.09 4.61
CA PHE A 104 -8.62 -8.50 4.37
C PHE A 104 -8.62 -9.71 3.44
N PRO A 105 -8.85 -10.94 3.95
CA PRO A 105 -8.84 -12.14 3.13
C PRO A 105 -9.97 -12.08 2.09
N GLY A 106 -9.61 -11.91 0.82
CA GLY A 106 -10.53 -11.78 -0.31
C GLY A 106 -9.92 -12.33 -1.60
N CYS A 107 -10.72 -12.66 -2.61
CA CYS A 107 -10.21 -13.13 -3.90
C CYS A 107 -9.78 -11.94 -4.79
N ILE A 108 -10.68 -10.97 -4.93
CA ILE A 108 -10.48 -9.72 -5.67
C ILE A 108 -9.48 -8.84 -4.94
N THR A 109 -9.63 -8.66 -3.64
CA THR A 109 -8.70 -7.86 -2.82
C THR A 109 -7.27 -8.41 -2.93
N ASN A 110 -7.10 -9.74 -2.86
CA ASN A 110 -5.79 -10.37 -3.07
C ASN A 110 -5.26 -10.17 -4.49
N THR A 111 -6.12 -10.25 -5.50
CA THR A 111 -5.71 -10.01 -6.90
C THR A 111 -5.25 -8.58 -7.12
N ILE A 112 -5.98 -7.59 -6.58
CA ILE A 112 -5.63 -6.17 -6.69
C ILE A 112 -4.37 -5.85 -5.89
N GLY A 113 -4.24 -6.38 -4.66
CA GLY A 113 -3.03 -6.22 -3.86
C GLY A 113 -1.81 -6.81 -4.57
N PHE A 114 -1.96 -7.98 -5.19
CA PHE A 114 -0.90 -8.60 -5.99
C PHE A 114 -0.55 -7.76 -7.22
N LEU A 115 -1.56 -7.21 -7.90
CA LEU A 115 -1.36 -6.33 -9.05
C LEU A 115 -0.56 -5.07 -8.67
N ILE A 116 -0.87 -4.44 -7.54
CA ILE A 116 -0.13 -3.27 -7.02
C ILE A 116 1.33 -3.62 -6.71
N MET A 117 1.58 -4.85 -6.26
CA MET A 117 2.92 -5.33 -5.93
C MET A 117 3.83 -5.45 -7.15
N LEU A 118 3.27 -5.67 -8.34
CA LEU A 118 4.03 -5.84 -9.57
C LEU A 118 4.79 -4.55 -9.95
N PRO A 119 6.05 -4.65 -10.43
CA PRO A 119 6.90 -3.50 -10.77
C PRO A 119 6.25 -2.39 -11.62
N PRO A 120 5.47 -2.69 -12.69
CA PRO A 120 4.85 -1.64 -13.50
C PRO A 120 3.80 -0.83 -12.71
N PHE A 121 2.92 -1.49 -11.98
CA PHE A 121 1.85 -0.85 -11.20
C PHE A 121 2.39 -0.17 -9.95
N ARG A 122 3.46 -0.71 -9.37
CA ARG A 122 4.16 -0.17 -8.20
C ARG A 122 4.61 1.28 -8.41
N SER A 123 5.12 1.61 -9.61
CA SER A 123 5.54 2.96 -9.94
C SER A 123 4.37 3.93 -10.14
N ILE A 124 3.25 3.45 -10.67
CA ILE A 124 2.05 4.27 -10.94
C ILE A 124 1.41 4.65 -9.61
N THR A 125 1.08 3.65 -8.78
CA THR A 125 0.43 3.84 -7.49
C THR A 125 1.35 4.59 -6.51
N GLY A 126 2.64 4.26 -6.51
CA GLY A 126 3.64 4.94 -5.69
C GLY A 126 3.78 6.42 -6.05
N ASN A 127 3.80 6.77 -7.35
CA ASN A 127 3.85 8.16 -7.78
C ASN A 127 2.60 8.93 -7.36
N LEU A 128 1.41 8.34 -7.44
CA LEU A 128 0.16 8.98 -6.97
C LEU A 128 0.19 9.29 -5.47
N LEU A 129 0.69 8.35 -4.65
CA LEU A 129 0.81 8.53 -3.20
C LEU A 129 1.86 9.58 -2.81
N VAL A 130 2.97 9.61 -3.54
CA VAL A 130 4.13 10.46 -3.21
C VAL A 130 4.03 11.87 -3.79
N LYS A 131 3.23 12.09 -4.85
CA LYS A 131 3.12 13.40 -5.54
C LYS A 131 2.78 14.54 -4.58
N THR A 132 2.01 14.25 -3.53
CA THR A 132 1.53 15.21 -2.54
C THR A 132 2.53 15.49 -1.41
N LYS A 133 3.61 14.70 -1.29
CA LYS A 133 4.45 14.60 -0.06
C LYS A 133 5.95 14.80 -0.31
N LYS A 134 6.35 15.42 -1.43
CA LYS A 134 7.77 15.58 -1.82
C LYS A 134 8.66 16.19 -0.73
N THR A 135 8.20 17.24 -0.05
CA THR A 135 8.96 17.91 1.02
C THR A 135 9.23 16.98 2.21
N GLN A 136 8.24 16.20 2.64
CA GLN A 136 8.41 15.23 3.74
C GLN A 136 9.38 14.10 3.40
N LEU A 137 9.46 13.71 2.12
CA LEU A 137 10.44 12.71 1.68
C LEU A 137 11.87 13.25 1.67
N GLN A 138 12.06 14.54 1.42
CA GLN A 138 13.38 15.17 1.52
C GLN A 138 13.84 15.25 2.97
N GLU A 139 12.98 15.67 3.90
CA GLU A 139 13.26 15.64 5.34
C GLU A 139 13.59 14.21 5.81
N THR A 140 12.77 13.22 5.43
CA THR A 140 13.01 11.80 5.78
C THR A 140 14.35 11.31 5.23
N TYR A 141 14.74 11.73 4.03
CA TYR A 141 16.04 11.41 3.46
C TYR A 141 17.19 12.03 4.28
N GLU A 142 17.07 13.29 4.70
CA GLU A 142 18.07 13.95 5.55
C GLU A 142 18.22 13.25 6.90
N TYR A 143 17.11 12.87 7.55
CA TYR A 143 17.14 12.09 8.79
C TYR A 143 17.81 10.72 8.61
N LEU A 144 17.46 9.99 7.55
CA LEU A 144 18.04 8.67 7.28
C LEU A 144 19.52 8.76 6.93
N LYS A 145 19.93 9.84 6.25
CA LYS A 145 21.35 10.13 5.98
C LYS A 145 22.11 10.31 7.30
N ILE A 146 21.62 11.13 8.22
CA ILE A 146 22.25 11.34 9.53
C ILE A 146 22.35 10.03 10.32
N GLN A 147 21.29 9.22 10.34
CA GLN A 147 21.30 7.93 11.05
C GLN A 147 22.27 6.90 10.46
N GLU A 148 22.34 6.78 9.14
CA GLU A 148 23.26 5.82 8.50
C GLU A 148 24.73 6.24 8.67
N PHE A 149 25.02 7.54 8.65
CA PHE A 149 26.37 8.07 8.91
C PHE A 149 26.77 7.97 10.39
N SER A 150 25.83 8.03 11.33
CA SER A 150 26.11 7.84 12.77
C SER A 150 26.32 6.38 13.18
N ARG A 151 25.98 5.41 12.32
CA ARG A 151 26.12 3.96 12.58
C ARG A 151 27.38 3.33 11.96
N GLY A 152 28.13 4.08 11.14
CA GLY A 152 29.41 3.67 10.57
C GLY A 152 30.55 4.28 11.37
#